data_AF-A8ZLR7-F1
#
_entry.id   AF-A8ZLR7-F1
#
_cell.length_a   1.000
_cell.length_b   1.000
_cell.length_c   1.000
_cell.angle_alpha   90.00
_cell.angle_beta   90.00
_cell.angle_gamma   90.00
#
_symmetry.space_group_name_H-M   'P 1'
#
loop_
_entity.id
_entity.type
_entity.pdbx_description
1 polymer ?
#
loop_
_entity_poly.entity_id
_entity_poly.type
_entity_poly.pdbx_seq_one_letter_code
_entity_poly.pdbx_strand_id
1 'polypeptide(L)' 'MAAKLGVKTQTIYNWESNTTKPKLDPWQTWILCETLGVTLKQLAEAFKGEGGDD' A
#
# COMPACT_ATOMS: atom_id res chain seq x y z
N MET A 1 -9.34 -5.31 4.54
CA MET A 1 -8.26 -4.88 3.63
C MET A 1 -7.65 -6.07 2.89
N ALA A 2 -7.06 -7.06 3.58
CA ALA A 2 -6.45 -8.24 2.96
C ALA A 2 -7.36 -8.97 1.94
N ALA A 3 -8.60 -9.29 2.34
CA ALA A 3 -9.57 -9.96 1.47
C ALA A 3 -9.95 -9.14 0.22
N LYS A 4 -9.99 -7.80 0.32
CA LYS A 4 -10.28 -6.92 -0.83
C LYS A 4 -9.13 -6.89 -1.83
N LEU A 5 -7.90 -6.99 -1.34
CA LEU A 5 -6.68 -7.01 -2.16
C LEU A 5 -6.31 -8.41 -2.66
N GLY A 6 -7.06 -9.45 -2.25
CA GLY A 6 -6.76 -10.84 -2.59
C GLY A 6 -5.45 -11.36 -1.99
N VAL A 7 -4.95 -10.72 -0.93
CA VAL A 7 -3.71 -11.12 -0.25
C VAL A 7 -4.00 -11.75 1.12
N LYS A 8 -3.02 -12.46 1.67
CA LYS A 8 -3.12 -13.03 3.01
C LYS A 8 -3.01 -11.92 4.06
N THR A 9 -3.68 -12.09 5.21
CA THR A 9 -3.54 -11.16 6.33
C THR A 9 -2.07 -11.01 6.78
N GLN A 10 -1.30 -12.11 6.75
CA GLN A 10 0.14 -12.09 7.01
C GLN A 10 0.90 -11.13 6.07
N THR A 11 0.47 -11.04 4.81
CA THR A 11 1.09 -10.14 3.83
C THR A 11 0.90 -8.69 4.23
N ILE A 12 -0.30 -8.31 4.69
CA ILE A 12 -0.58 -6.97 5.22
C ILE A 12 0.30 -6.70 6.46
N TYR A 13 0.33 -7.64 7.40
CA TYR A 13 1.15 -7.51 8.60
C TYR A 13 2.64 -7.27 8.29
N ASN A 14 3.18 -7.98 7.29
CA ASN A 14 4.56 -7.79 6.86
C ASN A 14 4.81 -6.42 6.22
N TRP A 15 3.82 -5.81 5.57
CA TRP A 15 3.90 -4.45 5.05
C TRP A 15 3.89 -3.43 6.18
N GLU A 16 2.97 -3.58 7.14
CA GLU A 16 2.84 -2.67 8.29
C GLU A 16 4.05 -2.73 9.23
N SER A 17 4.68 -3.91 9.37
CA SER A 17 5.91 -4.08 10.15
C SER A 17 7.18 -3.74 9.35
N ASN A 18 7.05 -3.15 8.16
CA ASN A 18 8.14 -2.79 7.25
C ASN A 18 9.10 -3.96 6.89
N THR A 19 8.65 -5.19 7.07
CA THR A 19 9.44 -6.42 6.84
C THR A 19 9.57 -6.72 5.34
N THR A 20 8.55 -6.34 4.57
CA THR A 20 8.55 -6.49 3.11
C THR A 20 7.93 -5.28 2.46
N LYS A 21 8.49 -4.83 1.34
CA LYS A 21 7.86 -3.78 0.51
C LYS A 21 6.58 -4.30 -0.13
N PRO A 22 5.47 -3.53 -0.09
CA PRO A 22 4.25 -3.89 -0.78
C PRO A 22 4.49 -4.04 -2.28
N LYS A 23 4.05 -5.16 -2.83
CA LYS A 23 4.07 -5.45 -4.27
C LYS A 23 2.62 -5.57 -4.73
N LEU A 24 2.06 -4.44 -5.13
CA LEU A 24 0.69 -4.33 -5.61
C LEU A 24 0.71 -4.17 -7.13
N ASP A 25 -0.13 -4.92 -7.82
CA ASP A 25 -0.42 -4.63 -9.22
C ASP A 25 -1.33 -3.38 -9.36
N PRO A 26 -1.53 -2.83 -10.57
CA PRO A 26 -2.32 -1.62 -10.75
C PRO A 26 -3.77 -1.75 -10.24
N TRP A 27 -4.37 -2.94 -10.35
CA TRP A 27 -5.74 -3.18 -9.88
C TRP A 27 -5.80 -3.23 -8.36
N GLN A 28 -4.86 -3.92 -7.72
CA GLN A 28 -4.72 -3.93 -6.27
C GLN A 28 -4.43 -2.53 -5.71
N THR A 29 -3.59 -1.75 -6.40
CA THR A 29 -3.29 -0.36 -6.03
C THR A 29 -4.53 0.52 -6.09
N TRP A 30 -5.37 0.33 -7.12
CA TRP A 30 -6.64 1.04 -7.22
C TRP A 30 -7.61 0.67 -6.09
N ILE A 31 -7.79 -0.63 -5.81
CA ILE A 31 -8.62 -1.10 -4.68
C ILE A 31 -8.10 -0.55 -3.35
N LEU A 32 -6.78 -0.48 -3.19
CA LEU A 32 -6.15 0.12 -2.01
C LEU A 32 -6.55 1.58 -1.85
N CYS A 33 -6.45 2.37 -2.91
CA CYS A 33 -6.85 3.79 -2.93
C CYS A 33 -8.32 3.96 -2.54
N GLU A 34 -9.22 3.19 -3.16
CA GLU A 34 -10.66 3.21 -2.85
C GLU A 34 -10.95 2.81 -1.40
N THR A 35 -10.22 1.81 -0.88
CA THR A 35 -10.41 1.34 0.50
C THR A 35 -9.92 2.36 1.52
N LEU A 36 -8.86 3.09 1.22
CA LEU A 36 -8.28 4.12 2.07
C LEU A 36 -8.96 5.49 1.90
N GLY A 37 -9.79 5.67 0.87
CA GLY A 37 -10.40 6.95 0.55
C GLY A 37 -9.39 8.01 0.11
N VAL A 38 -8.28 7.59 -0.51
CA VAL A 38 -7.21 8.49 -0.98
C VAL A 38 -7.06 8.40 -2.49
N THR A 39 -6.53 9.46 -3.09
CA THR A 39 -6.16 9.44 -4.51
C THR A 39 -4.82 8.74 -4.73
N LEU A 40 -4.60 8.23 -5.95
CA LEU A 40 -3.30 7.67 -6.34
C LEU A 40 -2.15 8.69 -6.15
N LYS A 41 -2.43 9.99 -6.34
CA LYS A 41 -1.47 11.06 -6.10
C LYS A 41 -1.05 11.10 -4.62
N GLN A 42 -2.01 11.13 -3.69
CA GLN A 42 -1.73 11.15 -2.25
C GLN A 42 -0.97 9.90 -1.82
N LEU A 43 -1.34 8.73 -2.38
CA LEU A 43 -0.62 7.49 -2.13
C LEU A 43 0.84 7.60 -2.61
N ALA A 44 1.07 8.09 -3.83
CA ALA A 44 2.42 8.29 -4.37
C ALA A 44 3.25 9.32 -3.58
N GLU A 45 2.62 10.39 -3.09
CA GLU A 45 3.26 11.39 -2.23
C GLU A 45 3.70 10.79 -0.90
N ALA A 46 2.87 9.92 -0.29
CA ALA A 46 3.22 9.21 0.94
C ALA A 46 4.44 8.30 0.73
N PHE A 47 4.50 7.55 -0.37
CA PHE A 47 5.68 6.73 -0.71
C PHE A 47 6.91 7.55 -1.10
N LYS A 48 6.72 8.75 -1.67
CA LYS A 48 7.82 9.66 -2.01
C LYS A 48 8.46 10.27 -0.75
N GLY A 49 7.68 10.48 0.31
CA GLY A 49 8.17 10.97 1.61
C GLY A 49 9.10 9.98 2.34
N GLU A 50 8.98 8.67 2.08
CA GLU A 50 9.91 7.66 2.63
C GLU A 50 11.28 7.59 1.89
N GLY A 51 11.51 8.47 0.91
CA GLY A 51 12.74 8.53 0.12
C GLY A 51 13.56 9.82 0.29
N GLY A 52 13.25 10.67 1.27
CA GLY A 52 13.97 11.93 1.45
C GLY A 52 13.79 12.54 2.83
N ASP A 53 14.64 12.14 3.77
CA ASP A 53 15.16 12.99 4.83
C ASP A 53 16.64 12.59 5.04
N ASP A 54 17.52 13.60 4.89
CA ASP A 54 18.98 13.66 5.11
C ASP A 54 19.93 12.75 4.30
#